data_AF-A0A0F5W5Y2-F1
#
_entry.id   AF-A0A0F5W5Y2-F1
#
_cell.length_a   1.000
_cell.length_b   1.000
_cell.length_c   1.000
_cell.angle_alpha   90.00
_cell.angle_beta   90.00
_cell.angle_gamma   90.00
#
_symmetry.space_group_name_H-M   'P 1'
#
loop_
_entity.id
_entity.type
_entity.pdbx_description
1 polymer ?
#
loop_
_entity_poly.entity_id
_entity_poly.type
_entity_poly.pdbx_seq_one_letter_code
_entity_poly.pdbx_strand_id
1 'polypeptide(L)'
;MSAEYATFGLAPAMRAGGVLVNGEYQVHRDFMDFIVDGRPLLFQLSDLDAVSPLASDVPPSIFTAQVRSLLLETDAPLPGGRYVIYGCPECEDLGCGAVTAVIEKEHGDFIWRDFAWQTDEHADLELNGYHGIGPFRFRGPEYRQALDSLLGPDSASPRRRVLLIGARVALLAKLAAALRTIGIGADITQDAEGVPADELRAYGAVAFGRAVAQQERAAVRRSFERAGVEVAYVDGLAPIVPLLVAQIEHALDRSPQEQRRLTRLVAADGEAGVEVTSPCRVRLTAYRLDRLLRTHAEEVFDGVLEAGRHRIALDARAVKGESFVVARTSGGVLVEAMAH
;
A
#
# COMPACT_ATOMS: atom_id res chain seq x y z
N MET A 1 21.40 29.66 -10.89
CA MET A 1 20.82 28.90 -12.01
C MET A 1 19.35 28.74 -11.71
N SER A 2 18.44 29.18 -12.58
CA SER A 2 16.99 29.00 -12.37
C SER A 2 16.74 27.50 -12.31
N ALA A 3 16.20 26.99 -11.19
CA ALA A 3 15.73 25.62 -11.15
C ALA A 3 14.72 25.44 -12.30
N GLU A 4 14.93 24.42 -13.13
CA GLU A 4 13.96 24.05 -14.15
C GLU A 4 12.63 23.71 -13.46
N TYR A 5 11.50 24.04 -14.08
CA TYR A 5 10.21 23.71 -13.50
C TYR A 5 10.07 22.19 -13.48
N ALA A 6 9.76 21.65 -12.30
CA ALA A 6 9.35 20.26 -12.15
C ALA A 6 7.84 20.14 -12.38
N THR A 7 7.40 18.98 -12.86
CA THR A 7 5.98 18.64 -12.90
C THR A 7 5.51 18.13 -11.54
N PHE A 8 4.26 18.44 -11.19
CA PHE A 8 3.62 17.97 -9.96
C PHE A 8 2.37 17.18 -10.29
N GLY A 9 2.20 16.03 -9.64
CA GLY A 9 1.01 15.22 -9.73
C GLY A 9 0.77 14.42 -8.46
N LEU A 10 -0.33 13.69 -8.45
CA LEU A 10 -0.72 12.79 -7.38
C LEU A 10 -1.10 11.45 -7.98
N ALA A 11 -0.75 10.36 -7.29
CA ALA A 11 -1.21 9.02 -7.68
C ALA A 11 -1.57 8.20 -6.45
N PRO A 12 -2.54 7.28 -6.56
CA PRO A 12 -2.82 6.32 -5.49
C PRO A 12 -1.59 5.46 -5.21
N ALA A 13 -1.28 5.29 -3.93
CA ALA A 13 -0.25 4.41 -3.43
C ALA A 13 -0.75 3.65 -2.19
N MET A 14 -0.07 2.56 -1.88
CA MET A 14 -0.35 1.73 -0.72
C MET A 14 0.92 1.51 0.11
N ARG A 15 0.78 1.56 1.43
CA ARG A 15 1.70 0.90 2.36
C ARG A 15 1.13 -0.46 2.71
N ALA A 16 1.85 -1.51 2.34
CA ALA A 16 1.41 -2.89 2.56
C ALA A 16 1.45 -3.21 4.06
N GLY A 17 0.32 -3.61 4.62
CA GLY A 17 0.20 -4.07 6.00
C GLY A 17 0.63 -5.53 6.14
N GLY A 18 0.00 -6.28 7.03
CA GLY A 18 0.13 -7.73 7.06
C GLY A 18 0.21 -8.34 8.44
N VAL A 19 0.25 -9.68 8.45
CA VAL A 19 0.48 -10.48 9.66
C VAL A 19 1.85 -11.13 9.52
N LEU A 20 2.78 -10.72 10.37
CA LEU A 20 4.16 -11.19 10.35
C LEU A 20 4.26 -12.61 10.92
N VAL A 21 5.38 -13.29 10.62
CA VAL A 21 5.62 -14.69 11.07
C VAL A 21 5.64 -14.80 12.60
N ASN A 22 6.07 -13.75 13.29
CA ASN A 22 6.06 -13.64 14.76
C ASN A 22 4.67 -13.32 15.34
N GLY A 23 3.65 -13.10 14.50
CA GLY A 23 2.29 -12.77 14.91
C GLY A 23 2.02 -11.28 15.11
N GLU A 24 3.00 -10.41 14.90
CA GLU A 24 2.82 -8.96 14.89
C GLU A 24 2.03 -8.50 13.66
N TYR A 25 1.40 -7.34 13.79
CA TYR A 25 0.61 -6.73 12.72
C TYR A 25 1.31 -5.48 12.20
N GLN A 26 1.19 -5.28 10.89
CA GLN A 26 1.59 -4.07 10.20
C GLN A 26 0.34 -3.44 9.59
N VAL A 27 0.12 -2.16 9.83
CA VAL A 27 -1.10 -1.49 9.38
C VAL A 27 -1.05 -1.16 7.88
N HIS A 28 -2.08 -1.54 7.16
CA HIS A 28 -2.24 -1.18 5.76
C HIS A 28 -2.71 0.28 5.64
N ARG A 29 -2.15 1.03 4.69
CA ARG A 29 -2.57 2.41 4.37
C ARG A 29 -2.75 2.57 2.88
N ASP A 30 -3.87 3.16 2.48
CA ASP A 30 -4.05 3.73 1.14
C ASP A 30 -3.88 5.26 1.24
N PHE A 31 -3.04 5.84 0.40
CA PHE A 31 -2.74 7.28 0.42
C PHE A 31 -2.48 7.81 -1.00
N MET A 32 -2.46 9.14 -1.14
CA MET A 32 -2.02 9.79 -2.38
C MET A 32 -0.53 10.12 -2.28
N ASP A 33 0.29 9.51 -3.14
CA ASP A 33 1.71 9.82 -3.24
C ASP A 33 1.95 11.06 -4.14
N PHE A 34 3.04 11.76 -3.88
CA PHE A 34 3.48 12.90 -4.68
C PHE A 34 4.28 12.41 -5.88
N ILE A 35 3.85 12.80 -7.08
CA ILE A 35 4.55 12.51 -8.33
C ILE A 35 5.31 13.75 -8.76
N VAL A 36 6.64 13.64 -8.81
CA VAL A 36 7.54 14.70 -9.26
C VAL A 36 8.28 14.19 -10.50
N ASP A 37 8.15 14.89 -11.62
CA ASP A 37 8.74 14.50 -12.91
C ASP A 37 8.36 13.08 -13.35
N GLY A 38 7.08 12.75 -13.14
CA GLY A 38 6.50 11.46 -13.49
C GLY A 38 6.91 10.31 -12.57
N ARG A 39 7.65 10.56 -11.48
CA ARG A 39 8.13 9.53 -10.56
C ARG A 39 7.57 9.72 -9.15
N PRO A 40 7.22 8.63 -8.45
CA PRO A 40 6.89 8.70 -7.02
C PRO A 40 8.04 9.32 -6.24
N LEU A 41 7.78 10.41 -5.52
CA LEU A 41 8.80 11.09 -4.70
C LEU A 41 9.30 10.17 -3.58
N LEU A 42 8.43 9.31 -3.03
CA LEU A 42 8.81 8.30 -2.05
C LEU A 42 9.91 7.35 -2.56
N PHE A 43 10.02 7.13 -3.87
CA PHE A 43 11.05 6.25 -4.45
C PHE A 43 12.41 6.93 -4.57
N GLN A 44 12.42 8.26 -4.51
CA GLN A 44 13.64 9.06 -4.48
C GLN A 44 14.19 9.19 -3.05
N LEU A 45 13.42 8.75 -2.04
CA LEU A 45 13.75 8.79 -0.62
C LEU A 45 14.08 7.37 -0.14
N SER A 46 15.26 7.20 0.47
CA SER A 46 15.91 5.93 0.84
C SER A 46 14.99 4.87 1.51
N ASP A 47 14.30 4.07 0.69
CA ASP A 47 13.39 2.98 1.08
C ASP A 47 12.69 3.12 2.43
N LEU A 48 11.97 4.22 2.59
CA LEU A 48 11.28 4.55 3.83
C LEU A 48 9.96 3.80 3.95
N ASP A 49 9.66 3.30 5.15
CA ASP A 49 8.32 2.90 5.54
C ASP A 49 7.55 4.12 6.02
N ALA A 50 7.03 4.91 5.07
CA ALA A 50 6.35 6.17 5.34
C ALA A 50 5.22 6.41 4.35
N VAL A 51 4.23 7.20 4.77
CA VAL A 51 3.04 7.55 3.98
C VAL A 51 2.84 9.06 3.97
N SER A 52 2.24 9.60 2.91
CA SER A 52 1.93 11.03 2.87
C SER A 52 0.80 11.37 3.88
N PRO A 53 0.67 12.65 4.29
CA PRO A 53 -0.48 13.09 5.09
C PRO A 53 -1.83 12.96 4.36
N LEU A 54 -1.82 12.63 3.07
CA LEU A 54 -3.01 12.43 2.24
C LEU A 54 -3.48 10.97 2.28
N ALA A 55 -3.47 10.39 3.49
CA ALA A 55 -3.95 9.04 3.75
C ALA A 55 -5.48 9.01 3.85
N SER A 56 -6.09 7.95 3.33
CA SER A 56 -7.55 7.88 3.19
C SER A 56 -8.30 7.43 4.46
N ASP A 57 -7.61 7.07 5.53
CA ASP A 57 -8.17 6.74 6.86
C ASP A 57 -8.42 7.99 7.67
N VAL A 58 -7.75 9.07 7.29
CA VAL A 58 -7.78 10.32 8.00
C VAL A 58 -9.19 10.90 7.88
N PRO A 59 -9.78 11.40 8.97
CA PRO A 59 -11.10 12.00 8.93
C PRO A 59 -11.19 13.13 7.88
N PRO A 60 -12.33 13.30 7.17
CA PRO A 60 -12.44 14.27 6.06
C PRO A 60 -12.04 15.71 6.42
N SER A 61 -12.30 16.14 7.65
CA SER A 61 -11.90 17.47 8.14
C SER A 61 -10.39 17.61 8.26
N ILE A 62 -9.70 16.58 8.77
CA ILE A 62 -8.25 16.55 8.90
C ILE A 62 -7.62 16.43 7.50
N PHE A 63 -8.15 15.56 6.64
CA PHE A 63 -7.69 15.44 5.25
C PHE A 63 -7.79 16.78 4.50
N THR A 64 -8.93 17.48 4.63
CA THR A 64 -9.11 18.83 4.05
C THR A 64 -8.08 19.83 4.60
N ALA A 65 -7.81 19.78 5.91
CA ALA A 65 -6.81 20.65 6.52
C ALA A 65 -5.39 20.35 6.00
N GLN A 66 -5.03 19.08 5.78
CA GLN A 66 -3.74 18.69 5.18
C GLN A 66 -3.59 19.25 3.76
N VAL A 67 -4.63 19.12 2.92
CA VAL A 67 -4.60 19.67 1.56
C VAL A 67 -4.44 21.20 1.58
N ARG A 68 -5.21 21.91 2.42
CA ARG A 68 -5.10 23.37 2.55
C ARG A 68 -3.75 23.84 3.09
N SER A 69 -3.15 23.05 3.97
CA SER A 69 -1.79 23.29 4.48
C SER A 69 -0.76 23.22 3.35
N LEU A 70 -0.82 22.20 2.49
CA LEU A 70 0.06 22.07 1.32
C LEU A 70 -0.18 23.18 0.28
N LEU A 71 -1.39 23.74 0.20
CA LEU A 71 -1.74 24.91 -0.61
C LEU A 71 -1.23 26.24 -0.02
N LEU A 72 -0.60 26.22 1.17
CA LEU A 72 -0.18 27.39 1.94
C LEU A 72 -1.33 28.34 2.27
N GLU A 73 -2.52 27.79 2.50
CA GLU A 73 -3.69 28.54 3.01
C GLU A 73 -3.71 28.63 4.54
N THR A 74 -2.90 27.81 5.21
CA THR A 74 -2.67 27.82 6.65
C THR A 74 -1.18 27.91 6.94
N ASP A 75 -0.84 28.33 8.16
CA ASP A 75 0.55 28.35 8.63
C ASP A 75 1.19 26.95 8.60
N ALA A 76 2.51 26.93 8.47
CA ALA A 76 3.27 25.68 8.47
C ALA A 76 3.09 24.93 9.80
N PRO A 77 2.89 23.60 9.75
CA PRO A 77 2.67 22.80 10.97
C PRO A 77 3.94 22.67 11.83
N LEU A 78 5.12 22.91 11.25
CA LEU A 78 6.40 22.83 11.95
C LEU A 78 7.19 24.15 11.84
N PRO A 79 8.05 24.47 12.83
CA PRO A 79 8.89 25.65 12.78
C PRO A 79 9.77 25.73 11.53
N GLY A 80 10.10 26.96 11.13
CA GLY A 80 10.92 27.20 9.94
C GLY A 80 10.18 27.02 8.61
N GLY A 81 8.84 27.02 8.62
CA GLY A 81 8.04 26.89 7.39
C GLY A 81 8.03 25.46 6.84
N ARG A 82 8.18 24.46 7.72
CA ARG A 82 8.33 23.05 7.31
C ARG A 82 7.00 22.31 7.36
N TYR A 83 6.83 21.43 6.39
CA TYR A 83 5.65 20.59 6.20
C TYR A 83 6.07 19.13 6.19
N VAL A 84 5.23 18.27 6.77
CA VAL A 84 5.40 16.81 6.68
C VAL A 84 5.04 16.39 5.27
N ILE A 85 5.99 15.74 4.58
CA ILE A 85 5.79 15.16 3.24
C ILE A 85 5.49 13.67 3.36
N TYR A 86 6.23 12.97 4.22
CA TYR A 86 5.94 11.58 4.58
C TYR A 86 6.13 11.36 6.08
N GLY A 87 5.18 10.72 6.74
CA GLY A 87 5.22 10.43 8.17
C GLY A 87 5.12 8.93 8.46
N CYS A 88 5.34 8.57 9.73
CA CYS A 88 5.20 7.20 10.19
C CYS A 88 3.76 6.69 9.97
N PRO A 89 3.57 5.53 9.30
CA PRO A 89 2.24 5.00 8.98
C PRO A 89 1.47 4.52 10.21
N GLU A 90 2.16 4.29 11.34
CA GLU A 90 1.56 3.71 12.54
C GLU A 90 1.06 4.78 13.51
N CYS A 91 1.83 5.85 13.72
CA CYS A 91 1.63 6.82 14.81
C CYS A 91 1.38 8.26 14.33
N GLU A 92 1.79 8.63 13.10
CA GLU A 92 1.86 10.02 12.59
C GLU A 92 2.67 11.00 13.48
N ASP A 93 3.35 10.49 14.50
CA ASP A 93 4.15 11.26 15.46
C ASP A 93 5.52 11.61 14.87
N LEU A 94 5.91 12.87 15.01
CA LEU A 94 7.21 13.36 14.53
C LEU A 94 8.37 12.61 15.17
N GLY A 95 8.26 12.19 16.44
CA GLY A 95 9.27 11.42 17.16
C GLY A 95 9.52 10.02 16.61
N CYS A 96 8.54 9.43 15.90
CA CYS A 96 8.75 8.21 15.11
C CYS A 96 9.62 8.49 13.86
N GLY A 97 9.66 9.76 13.43
CA GLY A 97 10.39 10.28 12.28
C GLY A 97 9.50 10.57 11.08
N ALA A 98 9.82 11.65 10.38
CA ALA A 98 9.13 12.11 9.18
C ALA A 98 10.09 12.72 8.17
N VAL A 99 9.78 12.60 6.88
CA VAL A 99 10.37 13.43 5.84
C VAL A 99 9.64 14.76 5.82
N THR A 100 10.38 15.85 6.03
CA THR A 100 9.84 17.20 5.99
C THR A 100 10.55 18.05 4.95
N ALA A 101 9.86 19.07 4.43
CA ALA A 101 10.44 20.05 3.51
C ALA A 101 9.93 21.44 3.84
N VAL A 102 10.69 22.47 3.46
CA VAL A 102 10.18 23.84 3.41
C VAL A 102 9.32 23.97 2.17
N ILE A 103 8.10 24.47 2.33
CA ILE A 103 7.21 24.81 1.22
C ILE A 103 6.99 26.32 1.25
N GLU A 104 7.35 26.99 0.17
CA GLU A 104 7.20 28.44 0.03
C GLU A 104 6.55 28.82 -1.29
N LYS A 105 5.96 30.02 -1.32
CA LYS A 105 5.31 30.58 -2.50
C LYS A 105 6.11 31.75 -3.03
N GLU A 106 6.53 31.66 -4.29
CA GLU A 106 7.29 32.73 -4.95
C GLU A 106 6.68 33.04 -6.32
N HIS A 107 6.30 34.30 -6.55
CA HIS A 107 5.69 34.74 -7.82
C HIS A 107 4.46 33.92 -8.28
N GLY A 108 3.75 33.31 -7.32
CA GLY A 108 2.56 32.49 -7.60
C GLY A 108 2.83 31.00 -7.81
N ASP A 109 4.10 30.60 -7.87
CA ASP A 109 4.58 29.22 -7.91
C ASP A 109 4.88 28.67 -6.53
N PHE A 110 4.99 27.35 -6.42
CA PHE A 110 5.33 26.65 -5.19
C PHE A 110 6.73 26.07 -5.28
N ILE A 111 7.52 26.21 -4.22
CA ILE A 111 8.89 25.70 -4.14
C ILE A 111 8.97 24.76 -2.95
N TRP A 112 9.38 23.53 -3.20
CA TRP A 112 9.71 22.54 -2.16
C TRP A 112 11.22 22.44 -2.06
N ARG A 113 11.80 22.69 -0.89
CA ARG A 113 13.25 22.65 -0.68
C ARG A 113 13.63 22.13 0.70
N ASP A 114 14.93 21.93 0.90
CA ASP A 114 15.54 21.56 2.17
C ASP A 114 14.90 20.32 2.79
N PHE A 115 14.69 19.27 1.98
CA PHE A 115 14.14 18.00 2.44
C PHE A 115 15.06 17.39 3.51
N ALA A 116 14.48 16.91 4.60
CA ALA A 116 15.23 16.23 5.66
C ALA A 116 14.40 15.17 6.36
N TRP A 117 15.08 14.18 6.92
CA TRP A 117 14.53 13.31 7.95
C TRP A 117 14.52 14.07 9.29
N GLN A 118 13.36 14.18 9.92
CA GLN A 118 13.14 14.99 11.11
C GLN A 118 12.43 14.17 12.18
N THR A 119 13.02 14.14 13.38
CA THR A 119 12.47 13.45 14.57
C THR A 119 12.14 14.39 15.73
N ASP A 120 12.55 15.66 15.62
CA ASP A 120 12.39 16.69 16.65
C ASP A 120 11.89 18.00 16.02
N GLU A 121 11.58 18.99 16.84
CA GLU A 121 11.03 20.28 16.39
C GLU A 121 11.88 20.98 15.30
N HIS A 122 13.21 20.82 15.35
CA HIS A 122 14.14 21.42 14.39
C HIS A 122 14.84 20.34 13.55
N ALA A 123 14.93 20.57 12.24
CA ALA A 123 15.66 19.70 11.33
C ALA A 123 17.14 20.07 11.26
N ASP A 124 18.02 19.08 11.37
CA ASP A 124 19.45 19.20 11.05
C ASP A 124 19.67 18.80 9.58
N LEU A 125 19.83 19.79 8.71
CA LEU A 125 19.98 19.57 7.26
C LEU A 125 21.35 19.01 6.88
N GLU A 126 22.39 19.25 7.69
CA GLU A 126 23.73 18.73 7.40
C GLU A 126 23.75 17.22 7.64
N LEU A 127 23.20 16.80 8.78
CA LEU A 127 23.18 15.39 9.18
C LEU A 127 22.08 14.58 8.48
N ASN A 128 20.87 15.14 8.38
CA ASN A 128 19.67 14.40 7.98
C ASN A 128 19.03 14.95 6.69
N GLY A 129 19.70 15.86 5.99
CA GLY A 129 19.24 16.40 4.72
C GLY A 129 19.27 15.35 3.60
N TYR A 130 18.22 15.32 2.79
CA TYR A 130 18.21 14.59 1.53
C TYR A 130 18.95 15.39 0.45
N HIS A 131 20.28 15.42 0.57
CA HIS A 131 21.16 16.12 -0.36
C HIS A 131 20.96 15.57 -1.79
N GLY A 132 20.50 16.42 -2.71
CA GLY A 132 20.19 16.05 -4.09
C GLY A 132 18.70 15.89 -4.39
N ILE A 133 17.82 16.04 -3.40
CA ILE A 133 16.38 16.15 -3.60
C ILE A 133 15.95 17.61 -3.53
N GLY A 134 15.32 18.08 -4.61
CA GLY A 134 14.94 19.48 -4.77
C GLY A 134 16.15 20.44 -4.89
N PRO A 135 15.91 21.76 -4.88
CA PRO A 135 14.59 22.38 -4.78
C PRO A 135 13.74 22.08 -6.02
N PHE A 136 12.47 21.74 -5.80
CA PHE A 136 11.50 21.58 -6.88
C PHE A 136 10.67 22.84 -7.00
N ARG A 137 10.61 23.42 -8.21
CA ARG A 137 9.75 24.56 -8.52
C ARG A 137 8.57 24.08 -9.35
N PHE A 138 7.37 24.24 -8.83
CA PHE A 138 6.13 23.81 -9.48
C PHE A 138 5.33 25.01 -10.00
N ARG A 139 4.77 24.86 -11.20
CA ARG A 139 3.85 25.85 -11.77
C ARG A 139 2.64 26.00 -10.85
N GLY A 140 2.39 27.22 -10.38
CA GLY A 140 1.30 27.54 -9.46
C GLY A 140 -0.08 27.00 -9.84
N PRO A 141 -0.52 27.10 -11.11
CA PRO A 141 -1.82 26.58 -11.55
C PRO A 141 -1.91 25.05 -11.50
N GLU A 142 -0.88 24.34 -11.97
CA GLU A 142 -0.86 22.87 -12.03
C GLU A 142 -0.80 22.26 -10.63
N TYR A 143 0.05 22.82 -9.76
CA TYR A 143 0.17 22.40 -8.36
C TYR A 143 -1.17 22.49 -7.62
N ARG A 144 -1.85 23.64 -7.76
CA ARG A 144 -3.16 23.87 -7.12
C ARG A 144 -4.22 22.95 -7.69
N GLN A 145 -4.29 22.83 -9.02
CA GLN A 145 -5.26 21.94 -9.65
C GLN A 145 -5.14 20.50 -9.15
N ALA A 146 -3.92 19.98 -9.01
CA ALA A 146 -3.69 18.63 -8.49
C ALA A 146 -4.23 18.48 -7.07
N LEU A 147 -3.89 19.38 -6.14
CA LEU A 147 -4.35 19.32 -4.75
C LEU A 147 -5.85 19.60 -4.60
N ASP A 148 -6.39 20.59 -5.30
CA ASP A 148 -7.81 20.95 -5.28
C ASP A 148 -8.69 19.80 -5.77
N SER A 149 -8.19 18.96 -6.69
CA SER A 149 -8.93 17.79 -7.17
C SER A 149 -9.28 16.80 -6.06
N LEU A 150 -8.51 16.79 -4.95
CA LEU A 150 -8.77 15.94 -3.79
C LEU A 150 -9.95 16.45 -2.92
N LEU A 151 -10.31 17.73 -3.04
CA LEU A 151 -11.41 18.35 -2.29
C LEU A 151 -12.77 18.23 -3.00
N GLY A 152 -12.77 17.74 -4.24
CA GLY A 152 -13.99 17.59 -5.05
C GLY A 152 -14.90 16.45 -4.56
N PRO A 153 -16.19 16.47 -4.92
CA PRO A 153 -17.15 15.42 -4.55
C PRO A 153 -16.82 14.03 -5.14
N ASP A 154 -16.00 14.00 -6.20
CA ASP A 154 -15.53 12.78 -6.88
C ASP A 154 -14.24 12.21 -6.27
N SER A 155 -13.72 12.76 -5.16
CA SER A 155 -12.61 12.16 -4.41
C SER A 155 -13.07 10.91 -3.68
N ALA A 156 -13.39 9.86 -4.45
CA ALA A 156 -13.82 8.58 -3.93
C ALA A 156 -12.75 8.05 -2.98
N SER A 157 -13.08 7.96 -1.69
CA SER A 157 -12.21 7.27 -0.74
C SER A 157 -12.00 5.83 -1.23
N PRO A 158 -10.76 5.33 -1.24
CA PRO A 158 -10.49 3.96 -1.67
C PRO A 158 -11.36 2.99 -0.87
N ARG A 159 -11.87 2.00 -1.59
CA ARG A 159 -12.82 1.02 -1.04
C ARG A 159 -12.08 0.05 -0.13
N ARG A 160 -11.97 0.44 1.14
CA ARG A 160 -11.25 -0.27 2.20
C ARG A 160 -11.95 -1.54 2.70
N ARG A 161 -13.03 -2.01 2.06
CA ARG A 161 -13.80 -3.17 2.51
C ARG A 161 -13.66 -4.37 1.60
N VAL A 162 -13.65 -5.54 2.21
CA VAL A 162 -13.57 -6.83 1.53
C VAL A 162 -14.77 -7.68 1.91
N LEU A 163 -15.43 -8.25 0.92
CA LEU A 163 -16.50 -9.22 1.12
C LEU A 163 -15.92 -10.63 1.13
N LEU A 164 -16.02 -11.33 2.26
CA LEU A 164 -15.52 -12.68 2.44
C LEU A 164 -16.65 -13.69 2.26
N ILE A 165 -16.48 -14.64 1.34
CA ILE A 165 -17.50 -15.62 0.98
C ILE A 165 -16.98 -17.03 1.20
N GLY A 166 -17.68 -17.83 2.02
CA GLY A 166 -17.36 -19.25 2.16
C GLY A 166 -18.01 -19.97 3.33
N ALA A 167 -17.91 -21.30 3.31
CA ALA A 167 -18.57 -22.17 4.29
C ALA A 167 -17.84 -22.29 5.65
N ARG A 168 -16.53 -21.96 5.72
CA ARG A 168 -15.71 -22.13 6.93
C ARG A 168 -15.76 -20.91 7.86
N VAL A 169 -16.86 -20.75 8.58
CA VAL A 169 -17.11 -19.58 9.45
C VAL A 169 -15.94 -19.24 10.38
N ALA A 170 -15.35 -20.22 11.05
CA ALA A 170 -14.23 -19.98 11.98
C ALA A 170 -12.96 -19.43 11.29
N LEU A 171 -12.69 -19.87 10.06
CA LEU A 171 -11.57 -19.34 9.28
C LEU A 171 -11.86 -17.92 8.80
N LEU A 172 -13.08 -17.68 8.30
CA LEU A 172 -13.49 -16.36 7.83
C LEU A 172 -13.51 -15.33 8.97
N ALA A 173 -13.93 -15.72 10.17
CA ALA A 173 -13.89 -14.87 11.34
C ALA A 173 -12.46 -14.46 11.72
N LYS A 174 -11.49 -15.40 11.67
CA LYS A 174 -10.07 -15.10 11.91
C LYS A 174 -9.49 -14.19 10.83
N LEU A 175 -9.84 -14.44 9.56
CA LEU A 175 -9.41 -13.60 8.45
C LEU A 175 -9.98 -12.18 8.57
N ALA A 176 -11.28 -12.04 8.84
CA ALA A 176 -11.91 -10.74 9.05
C ALA A 176 -11.29 -9.99 10.22
N ALA A 177 -11.00 -10.68 11.33
CA ALA A 177 -10.30 -10.07 12.46
C ALA A 177 -8.91 -9.56 12.05
N ALA A 178 -8.10 -10.38 11.36
CA ALA A 178 -6.77 -9.99 10.91
C ALA A 178 -6.80 -8.79 9.95
N LEU A 179 -7.72 -8.78 8.97
CA LEU A 179 -7.91 -7.66 8.05
C LEU A 179 -8.27 -6.38 8.80
N ARG A 180 -9.22 -6.45 9.73
CA ARG A 180 -9.64 -5.28 10.53
C ARG A 180 -8.53 -4.76 11.41
N THR A 181 -7.70 -5.65 11.98
CA THR A 181 -6.52 -5.27 12.78
C THR A 181 -5.51 -4.47 11.95
N ILE A 182 -5.34 -4.79 10.66
CA ILE A 182 -4.48 -4.02 9.76
C ILE A 182 -5.18 -2.83 9.09
N GLY A 183 -6.41 -2.50 9.48
CA GLY A 183 -7.14 -1.34 8.93
C GLY A 183 -8.00 -1.62 7.68
N ILE A 184 -8.10 -2.87 7.23
CA ILE A 184 -8.96 -3.28 6.12
C ILE A 184 -10.30 -3.78 6.66
N GLY A 185 -11.39 -3.11 6.28
CA GLY A 185 -12.74 -3.54 6.62
C GLY A 185 -13.06 -4.89 5.99
N ALA A 186 -13.77 -5.75 6.72
CA ALA A 186 -14.11 -7.08 6.23
C ALA A 186 -15.51 -7.48 6.70
N ASP A 187 -16.33 -7.99 5.80
CA ASP A 187 -17.65 -8.56 6.10
C ASP A 187 -17.71 -9.99 5.62
N ILE A 188 -18.53 -10.81 6.28
CA ILE A 188 -18.67 -12.23 5.97
C ILE A 188 -20.10 -12.47 5.51
N THR A 189 -20.25 -13.12 4.37
CA THR A 189 -21.54 -13.57 3.85
C THR A 189 -21.43 -14.94 3.20
N GLN A 190 -22.56 -15.60 2.99
CA GLN A 190 -22.65 -16.84 2.22
C GLN A 190 -23.03 -16.58 0.76
N ASP A 191 -23.70 -15.46 0.47
CA ASP A 191 -24.07 -15.02 -0.87
C ASP A 191 -24.12 -13.47 -0.96
N ALA A 192 -24.28 -12.95 -2.17
CA ALA A 192 -24.47 -11.52 -2.43
C ALA A 192 -25.75 -11.28 -3.24
N GLU A 193 -26.74 -12.17 -3.10
CA GLU A 193 -27.99 -12.05 -3.83
C GLU A 193 -28.92 -11.06 -3.11
N GLY A 194 -29.51 -10.13 -3.87
CA GLY A 194 -30.41 -9.12 -3.30
C GLY A 194 -29.70 -7.98 -2.53
N VAL A 195 -28.37 -7.96 -2.46
CA VAL A 195 -27.63 -6.84 -1.87
C VAL A 195 -27.76 -5.59 -2.76
N PRO A 196 -28.18 -4.44 -2.21
CA PRO A 196 -28.29 -3.19 -2.96
C PRO A 196 -26.98 -2.73 -3.60
N ALA A 197 -27.07 -2.09 -4.77
CA ALA A 197 -25.89 -1.67 -5.54
C ALA A 197 -25.01 -0.64 -4.80
N ASP A 198 -25.61 0.21 -3.98
CA ASP A 198 -24.92 1.17 -3.11
C ASP A 198 -24.09 0.50 -2.02
N GLU A 199 -24.59 -0.60 -1.43
CA GLU A 199 -23.81 -1.41 -0.49
C GLU A 199 -22.65 -2.12 -1.18
N LEU A 200 -22.87 -2.67 -2.38
CA LEU A 200 -21.82 -3.34 -3.16
C LEU A 200 -20.68 -2.39 -3.54
N ARG A 201 -20.97 -1.10 -3.75
CA ARG A 201 -19.96 -0.06 -4.03
C ARG A 201 -19.00 0.18 -2.87
N ALA A 202 -19.29 -0.28 -1.67
CA ALA A 202 -18.36 -0.14 -0.55
C ALA A 202 -17.17 -1.11 -0.63
N TYR A 203 -17.25 -2.18 -1.43
CA TYR A 203 -16.25 -3.23 -1.49
C TYR A 203 -15.20 -3.02 -2.60
N GLY A 204 -13.93 -3.11 -2.23
CA GLY A 204 -12.78 -3.06 -3.15
C GLY A 204 -12.37 -4.44 -3.65
N ALA A 205 -12.66 -5.49 -2.86
CA ALA A 205 -12.40 -6.88 -3.22
C ALA A 205 -13.48 -7.84 -2.69
N VAL A 206 -13.62 -8.99 -3.35
CA VAL A 206 -14.38 -10.16 -2.90
C VAL A 206 -13.43 -11.34 -2.81
N ALA A 207 -13.34 -11.98 -1.65
CA ALA A 207 -12.48 -13.15 -1.44
C ALA A 207 -13.33 -14.42 -1.25
N PHE A 208 -13.13 -15.40 -2.12
CA PHE A 208 -13.78 -16.69 -2.05
C PHE A 208 -12.92 -17.71 -1.30
N GLY A 209 -13.53 -18.42 -0.36
CA GLY A 209 -12.94 -19.60 0.23
C GLY A 209 -12.80 -20.73 -0.80
N ARG A 210 -11.72 -21.51 -0.71
CA ARG A 210 -11.39 -22.61 -1.65
C ARG A 210 -12.55 -23.58 -1.93
N ALA A 211 -13.43 -23.81 -0.94
CA ALA A 211 -14.55 -24.75 -1.04
C ALA A 211 -15.82 -24.19 -1.70
N VAL A 212 -15.87 -22.88 -2.00
CA VAL A 212 -17.03 -22.25 -2.66
C VAL A 212 -17.18 -22.79 -4.08
N ALA A 213 -18.38 -23.22 -4.45
CA ALA A 213 -18.65 -23.82 -5.75
C ALA A 213 -18.60 -22.76 -6.88
N GLN A 214 -18.25 -23.18 -8.10
CA GLN A 214 -18.15 -22.24 -9.24
C GLN A 214 -19.48 -21.53 -9.55
N GLN A 215 -20.61 -22.19 -9.32
CA GLN A 215 -21.94 -21.59 -9.50
C GLN A 215 -22.19 -20.45 -8.51
N GLU A 216 -21.79 -20.61 -7.25
CA GLU A 216 -21.90 -19.57 -6.21
C GLU A 216 -20.97 -18.38 -6.53
N ARG A 217 -19.72 -18.65 -6.93
CA ARG A 217 -18.79 -17.59 -7.37
C ARG A 217 -19.36 -16.80 -8.56
N ALA A 218 -19.92 -17.50 -9.55
CA ALA A 218 -20.54 -16.86 -10.71
C ALA A 218 -21.79 -16.04 -10.32
N ALA A 219 -22.57 -16.49 -9.32
CA ALA A 219 -23.71 -15.72 -8.83
C ALA A 219 -23.28 -14.38 -8.21
N VAL A 220 -22.26 -14.41 -7.36
CA VAL A 220 -21.70 -13.20 -6.74
C VAL A 220 -21.12 -12.27 -7.81
N ARG A 221 -20.36 -12.79 -8.78
CA ARG A 221 -19.81 -12.00 -9.89
C ARG A 221 -20.91 -11.26 -10.65
N ARG A 222 -22.01 -11.95 -10.97
CA ARG A 222 -23.18 -11.34 -11.62
C ARG A 222 -23.83 -10.23 -10.78
N SER A 223 -23.86 -10.33 -9.46
CA SER A 223 -24.41 -9.25 -8.60
C SER A 223 -23.61 -7.96 -8.74
N PHE A 224 -22.27 -8.03 -8.70
CA PHE A 224 -21.39 -6.88 -8.86
C PHE A 224 -21.43 -6.32 -10.30
N GLU A 225 -21.46 -7.20 -11.31
CA GLU A 225 -21.61 -6.81 -12.72
C GLU A 225 -22.91 -6.02 -12.95
N ARG A 226 -24.04 -6.51 -12.43
CA ARG A 226 -25.34 -5.81 -12.52
C ARG A 226 -25.36 -4.47 -11.80
N ALA A 227 -24.60 -4.35 -10.71
CA ALA A 227 -24.46 -3.11 -9.97
C ALA A 227 -23.51 -2.09 -10.66
N GLY A 228 -22.78 -2.51 -11.71
CA GLY A 228 -21.79 -1.68 -12.40
C GLY A 228 -20.58 -1.36 -11.53
N VAL A 229 -20.21 -2.27 -10.62
CA VAL A 229 -19.14 -2.08 -9.64
C VAL A 229 -17.91 -2.87 -10.05
N GLU A 230 -16.83 -2.17 -10.37
CA GLU A 230 -15.52 -2.80 -10.54
C GLU A 230 -14.99 -3.26 -9.18
N VAL A 231 -14.68 -4.55 -9.04
CA VAL A 231 -14.21 -5.17 -7.80
C VAL A 231 -13.15 -6.22 -8.13
N ALA A 232 -12.13 -6.33 -7.28
CA ALA A 232 -11.14 -7.40 -7.42
C ALA A 232 -11.70 -8.72 -6.88
N TYR A 233 -11.43 -9.84 -7.55
CA TYR A 233 -11.85 -11.16 -7.08
C TYR A 233 -10.64 -11.99 -6.68
N VAL A 234 -10.65 -12.52 -5.46
CA VAL A 234 -9.57 -13.34 -4.90
C VAL A 234 -10.08 -14.75 -4.67
N ASP A 235 -9.50 -15.71 -5.36
CA ASP A 235 -9.67 -17.12 -5.03
C ASP A 235 -8.61 -17.50 -4.00
N GLY A 236 -9.04 -17.80 -2.76
CA GLY A 236 -8.12 -18.11 -1.67
C GLY A 236 -7.31 -19.38 -1.95
N LEU A 237 -5.98 -19.25 -1.98
CA LEU A 237 -5.05 -20.33 -2.34
C LEU A 237 -5.08 -21.46 -1.30
N ALA A 238 -4.98 -21.09 -0.02
CA ALA A 238 -5.00 -22.02 1.09
C ALA A 238 -5.64 -21.38 2.32
N PRO A 239 -6.17 -22.19 3.28
CA PRO A 239 -6.76 -21.71 4.52
C PRO A 239 -5.72 -21.19 5.53
N ILE A 240 -4.78 -20.35 5.08
CA ILE A 240 -3.69 -19.77 5.85
C ILE A 240 -3.96 -18.27 5.95
N VAL A 241 -4.27 -17.77 7.15
CA VAL A 241 -4.72 -16.37 7.33
C VAL A 241 -3.69 -15.34 6.82
N PRO A 242 -2.39 -15.41 7.18
CA PRO A 242 -1.41 -14.45 6.65
C PRO A 242 -1.28 -14.46 5.12
N LEU A 243 -1.38 -15.64 4.49
CA LEU A 243 -1.37 -15.78 3.03
C LEU A 243 -2.61 -15.13 2.40
N LEU A 244 -3.79 -15.39 2.96
CA LEU A 244 -5.05 -14.81 2.47
C LEU A 244 -5.08 -13.29 2.63
N VAL A 245 -4.54 -12.76 3.74
CA VAL A 245 -4.34 -11.32 3.92
C VAL A 245 -3.45 -10.77 2.81
N ALA A 246 -2.28 -11.38 2.56
CA ALA A 246 -1.38 -10.95 1.49
C ALA A 246 -2.03 -11.01 0.08
N GLN A 247 -2.84 -12.04 -0.22
CA GLN A 247 -3.58 -12.12 -1.48
C GLN A 247 -4.60 -10.99 -1.64
N ILE A 248 -5.29 -10.67 -0.55
CA ILE A 248 -6.31 -9.62 -0.53
C ILE A 248 -5.66 -8.24 -0.68
N GLU A 249 -4.57 -7.98 0.03
CA GLU A 249 -3.79 -6.75 -0.13
C GLU A 249 -3.27 -6.60 -1.56
N HIS A 250 -2.69 -7.66 -2.13
CA HIS A 250 -2.25 -7.66 -3.52
C HIS A 250 -3.38 -7.29 -4.50
N ALA A 251 -4.58 -7.82 -4.26
CA ALA A 251 -5.76 -7.54 -5.10
C ALA A 251 -6.37 -6.15 -4.88
N LEU A 252 -6.16 -5.55 -3.70
CA LEU A 252 -6.60 -4.19 -3.38
C LEU A 252 -5.65 -3.13 -3.94
N ASP A 253 -4.42 -3.49 -4.31
CA ASP A 253 -3.42 -2.54 -4.82
C ASP A 253 -3.82 -1.92 -6.16
N ARG A 254 -4.22 -0.64 -6.08
CA ARG A 254 -4.62 0.20 -7.22
C ARG A 254 -3.49 1.07 -7.77
N SER A 255 -2.28 0.96 -7.21
CA SER A 255 -1.14 1.76 -7.67
C SER A 255 -0.82 1.41 -9.13
N PRO A 256 -0.54 2.38 -10.01
CA PRO A 256 -0.11 2.11 -11.38
C PRO A 256 1.12 1.19 -11.40
N GLN A 257 1.18 0.22 -12.32
CA GLN A 257 2.24 -0.80 -12.32
C GLN A 257 3.65 -0.20 -12.45
N GLU A 258 3.79 0.85 -13.27
CA GLU A 258 5.04 1.63 -13.43
C GLU A 258 5.50 2.36 -12.15
N GLN A 259 4.59 2.53 -11.19
CA GLN A 259 4.83 3.18 -9.91
C GLN A 259 4.99 2.16 -8.77
N ARG A 260 5.08 0.85 -9.06
CA ARG A 260 5.32 -0.18 -8.04
C ARG A 260 6.81 -0.53 -7.98
N ARG A 261 7.36 -0.66 -6.77
CA ARG A 261 8.71 -1.20 -6.59
C ARG A 261 8.76 -2.68 -6.89
N LEU A 262 7.87 -3.45 -6.26
CA LEU A 262 7.74 -4.89 -6.45
C LEU A 262 6.76 -5.17 -7.58
N THR A 263 7.25 -5.69 -8.71
CA THR A 263 6.44 -5.84 -9.94
C THR A 263 6.21 -7.29 -10.34
N ARG A 264 7.05 -8.21 -9.87
CA ARG A 264 6.91 -9.63 -10.18
C ARG A 264 7.39 -10.53 -9.07
N LEU A 265 6.66 -11.63 -8.87
CA LEU A 265 7.04 -12.79 -8.11
C LEU A 265 6.75 -14.02 -8.98
N VAL A 266 7.66 -14.98 -8.99
CA VAL A 266 7.46 -16.32 -9.58
C VAL A 266 8.04 -17.32 -8.59
N ALA A 267 7.34 -18.42 -8.33
CA ALA A 267 7.79 -19.48 -7.45
C ALA A 267 7.77 -20.81 -8.21
N ALA A 268 8.93 -21.36 -8.54
CA ALA A 268 9.06 -22.62 -9.26
C ALA A 268 10.36 -23.34 -8.91
N ASP A 269 10.34 -24.68 -8.92
CA ASP A 269 11.53 -25.52 -8.82
C ASP A 269 12.44 -25.23 -7.60
N GLY A 270 11.85 -24.74 -6.50
CA GLY A 270 12.60 -24.38 -5.28
C GLY A 270 13.30 -23.01 -5.34
N GLU A 271 12.93 -22.15 -6.30
CA GLU A 271 13.41 -20.78 -6.39
C GLU A 271 12.24 -19.77 -6.37
N ALA A 272 12.50 -18.60 -5.80
CA ALA A 272 11.67 -17.41 -5.97
C ALA A 272 12.37 -16.42 -6.89
N GLY A 273 11.75 -16.11 -8.03
CA GLY A 273 12.14 -15.02 -8.91
C GLY A 273 11.41 -13.74 -8.51
N VAL A 274 12.15 -12.68 -8.17
CA VAL A 274 11.61 -11.39 -7.74
C VAL A 274 12.10 -10.29 -8.71
N GLU A 275 11.20 -9.40 -9.13
CA GLU A 275 11.56 -8.23 -9.95
C GLU A 275 11.21 -6.94 -9.21
N VAL A 276 12.23 -6.09 -9.03
CA VAL A 276 12.10 -4.77 -8.41
C VAL A 276 12.55 -3.65 -9.34
N THR A 277 11.87 -2.51 -9.32
CA THR A 277 12.14 -1.37 -10.24
C THR A 277 13.09 -0.33 -9.66
N SER A 278 13.27 -0.33 -8.35
CA SER A 278 14.22 0.53 -7.62
C SER A 278 14.80 -0.23 -6.43
N PRO A 279 15.94 0.21 -5.86
CA PRO A 279 16.46 -0.39 -4.64
C PRO A 279 15.43 -0.37 -3.51
N CYS A 280 15.17 -1.52 -2.90
CA CYS A 280 14.28 -1.65 -1.75
C CYS A 280 14.51 -2.94 -0.98
N ARG A 281 14.15 -2.93 0.29
CA ARG A 281 14.09 -4.08 1.17
C ARG A 281 12.92 -4.97 0.77
N VAL A 282 13.23 -6.22 0.48
CA VAL A 282 12.25 -7.27 0.18
C VAL A 282 12.30 -8.31 1.28
N ARG A 283 11.13 -8.66 1.80
CA ARG A 283 10.93 -9.82 2.67
C ARG A 283 10.20 -10.92 1.89
N LEU A 284 10.78 -12.12 1.88
CA LEU A 284 10.13 -13.32 1.36
C LEU A 284 9.73 -14.24 2.52
N THR A 285 8.49 -14.68 2.51
CA THR A 285 7.97 -15.67 3.45
C THR A 285 7.38 -16.85 2.70
N ALA A 286 7.84 -18.06 3.01
CA ALA A 286 7.27 -19.30 2.51
C ALA A 286 6.22 -19.82 3.49
N TYR A 287 5.05 -20.17 2.96
CA TYR A 287 3.99 -20.86 3.69
C TYR A 287 3.79 -22.25 3.09
N ARG A 288 3.62 -23.27 3.92
CA ARG A 288 3.25 -24.60 3.43
C ARG A 288 2.25 -25.31 4.33
N LEU A 289 1.47 -26.19 3.73
CA LEU A 289 0.62 -27.14 4.43
C LEU A 289 1.28 -28.51 4.43
N ASP A 290 1.40 -29.12 5.61
CA ASP A 290 1.78 -30.53 5.70
C ASP A 290 0.59 -31.46 5.37
N ARG A 291 0.85 -32.78 5.37
CA ARG A 291 -0.19 -33.80 5.10
C ARG A 291 -1.33 -33.82 6.13
N LEU A 292 -1.13 -33.19 7.29
CA LEU A 292 -2.11 -33.06 8.36
C LEU A 292 -2.79 -31.68 8.36
N LEU A 293 -2.61 -30.90 7.27
CA LEU A 293 -3.13 -29.54 7.11
C LEU A 293 -2.61 -28.56 8.17
N ARG A 294 -1.43 -28.81 8.74
CA ARG A 294 -0.76 -27.86 9.64
C ARG A 294 0.01 -26.84 8.80
N THR A 295 -0.18 -25.59 9.15
CA THR A 295 0.54 -24.46 8.54
C THR A 295 1.95 -24.37 9.12
N HIS A 296 2.93 -24.26 8.22
CA HIS A 296 4.28 -23.81 8.54
C HIS A 296 4.55 -22.51 7.81
N ALA A 297 5.25 -21.60 8.47
CA ALA A 297 5.69 -20.32 7.91
C ALA A 297 7.18 -20.14 8.21
N GLU A 298 7.93 -19.67 7.23
CA GLU A 298 9.36 -19.44 7.34
C GLU A 298 9.74 -18.18 6.56
N GLU A 299 10.46 -17.26 7.19
CA GLU A 299 11.10 -16.15 6.48
C GLU A 299 12.35 -16.69 5.78
N VAL A 300 12.32 -16.70 4.45
CA VAL A 300 13.36 -17.30 3.61
C VAL A 300 14.34 -16.26 3.08
N PHE A 301 13.96 -14.98 3.11
CA PHE A 301 14.82 -13.85 2.76
C PHE A 301 14.32 -12.56 3.41
N ASP A 302 15.23 -11.75 3.94
CA ASP A 302 14.98 -10.36 4.33
C ASP A 302 16.25 -9.55 4.03
N GLY A 303 16.18 -8.66 3.04
CA GLY A 303 17.33 -7.89 2.61
C GLY A 303 17.02 -6.87 1.52
N VAL A 304 17.96 -5.97 1.24
CA VAL A 304 17.86 -4.98 0.17
C VAL A 304 18.22 -5.60 -1.16
N LEU A 305 17.37 -5.41 -2.16
CA LEU A 305 17.59 -5.80 -3.55
C LEU A 305 17.76 -4.54 -4.40
N GLU A 306 18.79 -4.54 -5.26
CA GLU A 306 18.98 -3.51 -6.29
C GLU A 306 17.90 -3.61 -7.39
N ALA A 307 17.73 -2.57 -8.19
CA ALA A 307 16.81 -2.62 -9.33
C ALA A 307 17.15 -3.79 -10.29
N GLY A 308 16.16 -4.59 -10.66
CA GLY A 308 16.31 -5.71 -11.57
C GLY A 308 15.64 -7.01 -11.12
N ARG A 309 16.07 -8.11 -11.72
CA ARG A 309 15.57 -9.46 -11.45
C ARG A 309 16.53 -10.23 -10.56
N HIS A 310 15.97 -10.82 -9.51
CA HIS A 310 16.70 -11.58 -8.50
C HIS A 310 16.15 -12.99 -8.43
N ARG A 311 17.05 -13.95 -8.18
CA ARG A 311 16.67 -15.34 -7.89
C ARG A 311 17.12 -15.67 -6.49
N ILE A 312 16.19 -16.14 -5.69
CA ILE A 312 16.41 -16.49 -4.29
C ILE A 312 16.12 -17.97 -4.15
N ALA A 313 17.15 -18.73 -3.78
CA ALA A 313 17.00 -20.16 -3.51
C ALA A 313 16.18 -20.36 -2.24
N LEU A 314 15.27 -21.33 -2.27
CA LEU A 314 14.38 -21.65 -1.16
C LEU A 314 14.78 -23.00 -0.56
N ASP A 315 14.79 -23.10 0.77
CA ASP A 315 15.04 -24.38 1.43
C ASP A 315 13.96 -25.40 1.01
N ALA A 316 14.38 -26.59 0.57
CA ALA A 316 13.47 -27.68 0.17
C ALA A 316 12.45 -28.05 1.27
N ARG A 317 12.76 -27.80 2.54
CA ARG A 317 11.84 -27.98 3.68
C ARG A 317 10.79 -26.88 3.75
N ALA A 318 11.12 -25.64 3.38
CA ALA A 318 10.21 -24.50 3.38
C ALA A 318 9.14 -24.64 2.29
N VAL A 319 9.49 -25.25 1.15
CA VAL A 319 8.64 -25.34 -0.05
C VAL A 319 8.18 -26.75 -0.37
N LYS A 320 8.10 -27.62 0.65
CA LYS A 320 7.65 -29.01 0.46
C LYS A 320 6.12 -29.10 0.38
N GLY A 321 5.61 -29.81 -0.64
CA GLY A 321 4.17 -30.11 -0.74
C GLY A 321 3.37 -28.90 -1.21
N GLU A 322 2.15 -28.71 -0.71
CA GLU A 322 1.36 -27.52 -1.07
C GLU A 322 1.99 -26.29 -0.39
N SER A 323 2.71 -25.48 -1.16
CA SER A 323 3.49 -24.34 -0.68
C SER A 323 3.28 -23.07 -1.50
N PHE A 324 3.52 -21.93 -0.86
CA PHE A 324 3.21 -20.59 -1.35
C PHE A 324 4.31 -19.63 -0.90
N VAL A 325 4.59 -18.61 -1.69
CA VAL A 325 5.57 -17.58 -1.38
C VAL A 325 4.88 -16.23 -1.39
N VAL A 326 5.15 -15.43 -0.36
CA VAL A 326 4.74 -14.03 -0.27
C VAL A 326 5.98 -13.16 -0.32
N ALA A 327 6.00 -12.20 -1.24
CA ALA A 327 7.02 -11.16 -1.32
C ALA A 327 6.42 -9.84 -0.85
N ARG A 328 7.08 -9.14 0.07
CA ARG A 328 6.62 -7.86 0.61
C ARG A 328 7.72 -6.81 0.57
N THR A 329 7.32 -5.59 0.21
CA THR A 329 8.06 -4.33 0.36
C THR A 329 7.19 -3.37 1.18
N SER A 330 7.71 -2.21 1.58
CA SER A 330 6.90 -1.15 2.21
C SER A 330 5.70 -0.77 1.33
N GLY A 331 5.90 -0.69 0.02
CA GLY A 331 4.91 -0.21 -0.95
C GLY A 331 4.07 -1.28 -1.65
N GLY A 332 4.17 -2.56 -1.29
CA GLY A 332 3.42 -3.59 -2.00
C GLY A 332 3.72 -5.03 -1.61
N VAL A 333 2.81 -5.92 -2.00
CA VAL A 333 2.88 -7.36 -1.75
C VAL A 333 2.47 -8.17 -2.97
N LEU A 334 3.19 -9.26 -3.23
CA LEU A 334 2.88 -10.26 -4.25
C LEU A 334 2.78 -11.64 -3.60
N VAL A 335 1.94 -12.50 -4.17
CA VAL A 335 1.71 -13.86 -3.67
C VAL A 335 1.73 -14.83 -4.84
N GLU A 336 2.47 -15.92 -4.68
CA GLU A 336 2.51 -16.99 -5.68
C GLU A 336 2.40 -18.38 -5.04
N ALA A 337 1.77 -19.30 -5.77
CA ALA A 337 1.83 -20.73 -5.43
C ALA A 337 3.10 -21.34 -6.02
N MET A 338 3.73 -22.25 -5.27
CA MET A 338 4.92 -22.95 -5.75
C MET A 338 4.53 -23.94 -6.85
N ALA A 339 5.12 -23.77 -8.04
CA ALA A 339 5.11 -24.80 -9.08
C ALA A 339 6.18 -25.85 -8.80
N HIS A 340 5.81 -27.12 -8.87
CA HIS A 340 6.64 -28.29 -8.57
C HIS A 340 6.90 -29.17 -9.78
#